data_AF-A0A3P8LYR6-F1
#
_entry.id   AF-A0A3P8LYR6-F1
#
_cell.length_a   1.000
_cell.length_b   1.000
_cell.length_c   1.000
_cell.angle_alpha   90.00
_cell.angle_beta   90.00
_cell.angle_gamma   90.00
#
_symmetry.space_group_name_H-M   'P 1'
#
loop_
_entity.id
_entity.type
_entity.pdbx_description
1 polymer ?
#
loop_
_entity_poly.entity_id
_entity_poly.type
_entity_poly.pdbx_seq_one_letter_code
_entity_poly.pdbx_strand_id
1 'polypeptide(L)'
;MFDMVQSLTISDSLKFGKAVLQKMGRVNDLHKNQVEQAGFAVLKAPDIPSILVETAFISNVAEERKLKTAAFQQQVAESILAGIKAYFADGATLARLG
;
A
#
# COMPACT_ATOMS: atom_id res chain seq x y z
N MET A 1 -12.17 4.08 23.84
CA MET A 1 -11.09 4.92 23.26
C MET A 1 -10.18 4.09 22.36
N PHE A 2 -9.71 2.92 22.80
CA PHE A 2 -8.83 2.04 22.02
C PHE A 2 -9.44 1.58 20.67
N ASP A 3 -10.68 1.09 20.68
CA ASP A 3 -11.36 0.62 19.45
C ASP A 3 -11.64 1.72 18.42
N MET A 4 -11.85 2.96 18.90
CA MET A 4 -12.08 4.12 18.02
C MET A 4 -10.77 4.51 17.29
N VAL A 5 -9.65 4.54 18.01
CA VAL A 5 -8.33 4.82 17.43
C VAL A 5 -7.97 3.75 16.41
N GLN A 6 -8.21 2.48 16.73
CA GLN A 6 -7.95 1.38 15.79
C GLN A 6 -8.81 1.49 14.53
N SER A 7 -10.09 1.84 14.66
CA SER A 7 -10.99 2.04 13.51
C SER A 7 -10.53 3.20 12.61
N LEU A 8 -10.04 4.30 13.19
CA LEU A 8 -9.46 5.42 12.44
C LEU A 8 -8.19 5.00 11.69
N THR A 9 -7.28 4.31 12.37
CA THR A 9 -6.04 3.79 11.76
C THR A 9 -6.34 2.83 10.60
N ILE A 10 -7.36 1.97 10.71
CA ILE A 10 -7.81 1.10 9.62
C ILE A 10 -8.34 1.93 8.45
N SER A 11 -9.17 2.95 8.71
CA SER A 11 -9.68 3.84 7.67
C SER A 11 -8.56 4.55 6.90
N ASP A 12 -7.56 5.06 7.62
CA ASP A 12 -6.41 5.73 7.01
C ASP A 12 -5.51 4.73 6.27
N SER A 13 -5.37 3.50 6.78
CA SER A 13 -4.67 2.42 6.07
C SER A 13 -5.35 2.06 4.74
N LEU A 14 -6.69 2.06 4.69
CA LEU A 14 -7.44 1.83 3.46
C LEU A 14 -7.24 2.97 2.45
N LYS A 15 -7.27 4.23 2.89
CA LYS A 15 -6.99 5.39 2.04
C LYS A 15 -5.56 5.33 1.49
N PHE A 16 -4.59 5.05 2.35
CA PHE A 16 -3.19 4.90 1.98
C PHE A 16 -3.00 3.75 0.97
N GLY A 17 -3.56 2.58 1.26
CA GLY A 17 -3.52 1.42 0.38
C GLY A 17 -4.12 1.72 -0.99
N LYS A 18 -5.23 2.47 -1.05
CA LYS A 18 -5.86 2.87 -2.31
C LYS A 18 -4.97 3.81 -3.13
N ALA A 19 -4.31 4.77 -2.47
CA ALA A 19 -3.38 5.67 -3.14
C ALA A 19 -2.20 4.90 -3.76
N VAL A 20 -1.64 3.91 -3.06
CA VAL A 20 -0.57 3.05 -3.58
C VAL A 20 -1.06 2.14 -4.69
N LEU A 21 -2.21 1.47 -4.52
CA LEU A 21 -2.80 0.56 -5.50
C LEU A 21 -3.05 1.25 -6.86
N GLN A 22 -3.53 2.49 -6.84
CA GLN A 22 -3.76 3.28 -8.06
C GLN A 22 -2.47 3.58 -8.85
N LYS A 23 -1.32 3.70 -8.18
CA LYS A 23 -0.02 3.88 -8.87
C LYS A 23 0.50 2.55 -9.37
N MET A 24 0.40 1.50 -8.56
CA MET A 24 0.86 0.15 -8.89
C MET A 24 0.14 -0.45 -10.10
N GLY A 25 -1.15 -0.15 -10.30
CA GLY A 25 -1.90 -0.62 -11.48
C GLY A 25 -1.40 -0.09 -12.83
N ARG A 26 -0.42 0.80 -12.85
CA ARG A 26 0.26 1.27 -14.07
C ARG A 26 1.54 0.48 -14.38
N VAL A 27 2.04 -0.32 -13.42
CA VAL A 27 3.29 -1.07 -13.52
C VAL A 27 3.04 -2.54 -13.83
N ASN A 28 2.00 -3.13 -13.24
CA ASN A 28 1.64 -4.52 -13.45
C ASN A 28 0.12 -4.68 -13.44
N ASP A 29 -0.36 -5.78 -14.02
CA ASP A 29 -1.76 -6.16 -13.89
C ASP A 29 -2.06 -6.42 -12.42
N LEU A 30 -3.09 -5.76 -11.91
CA LEU A 30 -3.51 -5.93 -10.53
C LEU A 30 -4.26 -7.26 -10.39
N HIS A 31 -3.87 -8.07 -9.40
CA HIS A 31 -4.66 -9.25 -9.02
C HIS A 31 -6.09 -8.87 -8.61
N LYS A 32 -6.22 -7.70 -7.97
CA LYS A 32 -7.49 -7.11 -7.51
C LYS A 32 -7.48 -5.60 -7.71
N ASN A 33 -8.61 -5.06 -8.15
CA ASN A 33 -8.79 -3.61 -8.36
C ASN A 33 -9.13 -2.84 -7.08
N GLN A 34 -9.14 -3.51 -5.92
CA GLN A 34 -9.50 -2.94 -4.62
C GLN A 34 -8.51 -3.40 -3.55
N VAL A 35 -8.36 -2.58 -2.50
CA VAL A 35 -7.56 -2.94 -1.32
C VAL A 35 -8.27 -4.05 -0.57
N GLU A 36 -7.56 -5.14 -0.29
CA GLU A 36 -8.07 -6.25 0.51
C GLU A 36 -7.70 -6.09 1.99
N GLN A 37 -8.56 -6.60 2.87
CA GLN A 37 -8.33 -6.63 4.30
C GLN A 37 -8.16 -8.07 4.76
N ALA A 38 -7.12 -8.32 5.55
CA ALA A 38 -6.87 -9.61 6.17
C ALA A 38 -6.17 -9.42 7.52
N GLY A 39 -6.26 -10.43 8.38
CA GLY A 39 -5.79 -10.39 9.76
C GLY A 39 -4.26 -10.49 9.94
N PHE A 40 -3.46 -9.86 9.08
CA PHE A 40 -2.00 -9.91 9.13
C PHE A 40 -1.46 -9.25 10.42
N ALA A 41 -0.60 -9.98 11.14
CA ALA A 41 -0.01 -9.49 12.39
C ALA A 41 0.82 -8.20 12.21
N VAL A 42 1.51 -8.07 11.08
CA VAL A 42 2.34 -6.91 10.73
C VAL A 42 1.54 -5.63 10.49
N LEU A 43 0.21 -5.71 10.36
CA LEU A 43 -0.66 -4.57 10.10
C LEU A 43 -1.44 -4.10 11.35
N LYS A 44 -1.10 -4.61 12.53
CA LYS A 44 -1.87 -4.39 13.77
C LYS A 44 -1.41 -3.19 14.61
N ALA A 45 -0.51 -2.34 14.10
CA ALA A 45 -0.11 -1.14 14.81
C ALA A 45 -1.34 -0.25 15.07
N PRO A 46 -1.66 0.09 16.33
CA PRO A 46 -2.93 0.72 16.67
C PRO A 46 -3.04 2.18 16.21
N ASP A 47 -1.91 2.87 16.05
CA ASP A 47 -1.84 4.31 15.79
C ASP A 47 -1.07 4.70 14.53
N ILE A 48 -0.60 3.71 13.75
CA ILE A 48 0.17 3.89 12.53
C ILE A 48 -0.55 3.22 11.35
N PRO A 49 -0.94 3.97 10.30
CA PRO A 49 -1.50 3.39 9.09
C PRO A 49 -0.52 2.41 8.45
N SER A 50 -0.97 1.18 8.20
CA SER A 50 -0.11 0.07 7.78
C SER A 50 -0.73 -0.67 6.60
N ILE A 51 0.09 -0.97 5.58
CA ILE A 51 -0.32 -1.73 4.40
C ILE A 51 0.71 -2.81 4.08
N LEU A 52 0.25 -3.89 3.45
CA LEU A 52 1.11 -4.91 2.83
C LEU A 52 0.98 -4.76 1.32
N VAL A 53 2.10 -4.66 0.61
CA VAL A 53 2.12 -4.54 -0.85
C VAL A 53 2.63 -5.84 -1.45
N GLU A 54 1.76 -6.53 -2.17
CA GLU A 54 2.14 -7.67 -3.01
C GLU A 54 2.64 -7.14 -4.36
N THR A 55 3.94 -7.29 -4.63
CA THR A 55 4.57 -6.68 -5.81
C THR A 55 4.39 -7.53 -7.07
N ALA A 56 4.45 -8.85 -6.91
CA ALA A 56 4.14 -9.87 -7.91
C ALA A 56 4.07 -11.26 -7.23
N PHE A 57 3.52 -12.27 -7.92
CA PHE A 57 3.48 -13.65 -7.48
C PHE A 57 4.70 -14.43 -7.97
N ILE A 58 5.56 -14.83 -7.04
CA ILE A 58 6.75 -15.65 -7.35
C ILE A 58 6.39 -17.05 -7.91
N SER A 59 5.17 -17.53 -7.66
CA SER A 59 4.65 -18.78 -8.22
C SER A 59 4.36 -18.70 -9.73
N ASN A 60 4.25 -17.49 -10.28
CA ASN A 60 4.13 -17.25 -11.72
C ASN A 60 5.53 -17.00 -12.30
N VAL A 61 5.99 -17.90 -13.18
CA VAL A 61 7.34 -17.85 -13.79
C VAL A 61 7.62 -16.52 -14.53
N ALA A 62 6.60 -15.92 -15.15
CA ALA A 62 6.78 -14.63 -15.83
C ALA A 62 6.99 -13.48 -14.83
N GLU A 63 6.25 -13.48 -13.73
CA GLU A 63 6.37 -12.49 -12.66
C GLU A 63 7.64 -12.68 -11.83
N GLU A 64 8.02 -13.92 -11.55
CA GLU A 64 9.32 -14.25 -10.93
C GLU A 64 10.48 -13.67 -11.73
N ARG A 65 10.46 -13.82 -13.06
CA ARG A 65 11.49 -13.24 -13.94
C ARG A 65 11.51 -11.72 -13.85
N LYS A 66 10.35 -11.06 -13.83
CA LYS A 66 10.26 -9.59 -13.65
C LYS A 66 10.85 -9.16 -12.30
N LEU A 67 10.52 -9.85 -11.21
CA LEU A 67 11.01 -9.57 -9.85
C LEU A 67 12.54 -9.56 -9.76
N LYS A 68 13.24 -10.31 -10.63
CA LYS A 68 14.71 -10.35 -10.69
C LYS A 68 15.34 -9.19 -11.47
N THR A 69 14.55 -8.34 -12.12
CA THR A 69 15.07 -7.22 -12.94
C THR A 69 15.11 -5.92 -12.16
N ALA A 70 16.22 -5.19 -12.27
CA ALA A 70 16.36 -3.87 -11.66
C ALA A 70 15.31 -2.87 -12.16
N ALA A 71 14.95 -2.94 -13.44
CA ALA A 71 13.94 -2.08 -14.05
C ALA A 71 12.56 -2.24 -13.38
N PHE A 72 12.10 -3.49 -13.19
CA PHE A 72 10.81 -3.73 -12.53
C PHE A 72 10.83 -3.32 -11.06
N GLN A 73 11.91 -3.65 -10.33
CA GLN A 73 12.06 -3.23 -8.93
C GLN A 73 12.00 -1.71 -8.79
N GLN A 74 12.64 -0.97 -9.70
CA GLN A 74 12.62 0.48 -9.73
C GLN A 74 11.20 1.02 -9.99
N GLN A 75 10.47 0.45 -10.96
CA GLN A 75 9.09 0.87 -11.26
C GLN A 75 8.15 0.64 -10.06
N VAL A 76 8.31 -0.48 -9.36
CA VAL A 76 7.55 -0.78 -8.13
C VAL A 76 7.89 0.23 -7.03
N ALA A 77 9.18 0.48 -6.78
CA ALA A 77 9.62 1.44 -5.77
C ALA A 77 9.10 2.86 -6.05
N GLU A 78 9.17 3.31 -7.31
CA GLU A 78 8.65 4.61 -7.74
C GLU A 78 7.13 4.71 -7.57
N SER A 79 6.40 3.62 -7.84
CA SER A 79 4.95 3.59 -7.67
C SER A 79 4.52 3.64 -6.20
N ILE A 80 5.23 2.91 -5.33
CA ILE A 80 5.03 2.98 -3.88
C ILE A 80 5.31 4.41 -3.40
N LEU A 81 6.44 5.00 -3.80
CA LEU A 81 6.79 6.38 -3.44
C LEU A 81 5.73 7.38 -3.93
N ALA A 82 5.25 7.23 -5.16
CA ALA A 82 4.20 8.09 -5.72
C ALA A 82 2.88 7.94 -4.96
N GLY A 83 2.54 6.73 -4.49
CA GLY A 83 1.38 6.46 -3.66
C GLY A 83 1.49 7.09 -2.28
N ILE A 84 2.66 6.98 -1.64
CA ILE A 84 2.98 7.64 -0.38
C ILE A 84 2.80 9.17 -0.53
N LYS A 85 3.43 9.77 -1.55
CA LYS A 85 3.29 11.22 -1.81
C LYS A 85 1.83 11.63 -2.04
N ALA A 86 1.07 10.84 -2.80
CA ALA A 86 -0.34 11.12 -3.05
C ALA A 86 -1.19 11.08 -1.77
N TYR A 87 -0.93 10.10 -0.90
CA TYR A 87 -1.61 10.00 0.41
C TYR A 87 -1.39 11.25 1.27
N PHE A 88 -0.15 11.74 1.36
CA PHE A 88 0.16 12.96 2.12
C PHE A 88 -0.37 14.24 1.45
N ALA A 89 -0.46 14.28 0.12
CA ALA A 89 -0.98 15.42 -0.61
C ALA A 89 -2.51 15.60 -0.46
N ASP A 90 -3.25 14.51 -0.23
CA ASP A 90 -4.70 14.51 0.01
C ASP A 90 -5.09 14.94 1.44
N GLY A 91 -4.14 15.53 2.19
CA GLY A 91 -4.37 16.05 3.54
C GLY A 91 -4.41 15.01 4.65
N ALA A 92 -4.12 13.74 4.35
CA ALA A 92 -4.31 12.62 5.28
C ALA A 92 -3.34 12.60 6.49
N THR A 93 -2.46 13.59 6.66
CA THR A 93 -1.50 13.57 7.79
C THR A 93 -0.97 14.93 8.24
N LEU A 94 -1.70 16.03 8.01
CA LEU A 94 -1.35 17.32 8.62
C LEU A 94 -2.21 17.69 9.84
N ALA A 95 -3.30 16.96 10.10
CA ALA A 95 -4.22 17.26 11.20
C ALA A 95 -3.84 16.64 12.57
N ARG A 96 -2.72 15.91 12.67
CA ARG A 96 -2.27 15.28 13.94
C ARG A 96 -0.96 15.84 14.50
N LEU A 97 -0.35 16.81 13.82
CA LEU A 97 0.89 17.49 14.23
C LEU A 97 0.69 18.99 14.51
N GLY A 98 -0.56 19.46 14.59
CA GLY A 98 -0.93 20.84 14.94
C GLY A 98 -1.78 20.88 16.20
#